data_AF-A0A2G8HS08-F1
#
_entry.id   AF-A0A2G8HS08-F1
#
_cell.length_a   1.000
_cell.length_b   1.000
_cell.length_c   1.000
_cell.angle_alpha   90.00
_cell.angle_beta   90.00
_cell.angle_gamma   90.00
#
_symmetry.space_group_name_H-M   'P 1'
#
loop_
_entity.id
_entity.type
_entity.pdbx_description
1 polymer ?
#
loop_
_entity_poly.entity_id
_entity_poly.type
_entity_poly.pdbx_seq_one_letter_code
_entity_poly.pdbx_strand_id
1 'polypeptide(L)'
;MSGEGRGRIKILSSTTLFSYESVSSTEEKVWKMAVDIPLHGSELLSLYWGDVERSGAKLKGNFARRIYTSLRNHQDSKDNLSHLKSFANGLGEIIYLSESLSQVGSKTCSKSKCRVGTRDLLWSIRNEHLFIDRANDQGNIMRFDFSSLTSNGPKRLSIYPLDNKQSKDSFKVELFFNRCE
;
A
#
# COMPACT_ATOMS: atom_id res chain seq x y z
N MET A 1 8.89 7.50 -21.17
CA MET A 1 8.62 7.25 -19.73
C MET A 1 9.21 5.89 -19.41
N SER A 2 10.34 5.89 -18.70
CA SER A 2 11.00 4.66 -18.25
C SER A 2 10.41 4.29 -16.90
N GLY A 3 9.46 3.34 -16.91
CA GLY A 3 8.68 2.96 -15.73
C GLY A 3 9.55 2.51 -14.55
N GLU A 4 9.20 2.95 -13.34
CA GLU A 4 9.81 2.45 -12.09
C GLU A 4 9.52 0.96 -11.86
N GLY A 5 8.45 0.44 -12.45
CA GLY A 5 8.12 -0.96 -12.33
C GLY A 5 6.82 -1.36 -13.01
N ARG A 6 6.39 -2.58 -12.68
CA ARG A 6 5.10 -3.14 -13.07
C ARG A 6 4.29 -3.44 -11.83
N GLY A 7 2.98 -3.28 -11.91
CA GLY A 7 2.05 -3.58 -10.85
C GLY A 7 0.93 -4.49 -11.29
N ARG A 8 0.34 -5.16 -10.31
CA ARG A 8 -0.91 -5.90 -10.44
C ARG A 8 -1.79 -5.52 -9.28
N ILE A 9 -3.05 -5.21 -9.58
CA ILE A 9 -4.07 -5.02 -8.55
C ILE A 9 -5.23 -5.98 -8.84
N LYS A 10 -5.52 -6.84 -7.86
CA LYS A 10 -6.67 -7.72 -7.84
C LYS A 10 -7.71 -7.12 -6.90
N ILE A 11 -8.88 -6.81 -7.45
CA ILE A 11 -10.03 -6.32 -6.72
C ILE A 11 -11.23 -7.13 -7.17
N LEU A 12 -11.87 -7.83 -6.23
CA LEU A 12 -12.95 -8.78 -6.51
C LEU A 12 -12.45 -9.88 -7.47
N SER A 13 -13.16 -10.10 -8.58
CA SER A 13 -12.75 -10.99 -9.67
C SER A 13 -11.85 -10.30 -10.72
N SER A 14 -11.70 -8.97 -10.66
CA SER A 14 -10.93 -8.23 -11.64
C SER A 14 -9.45 -8.20 -11.26
N THR A 15 -8.59 -8.52 -12.22
CA THR A 15 -7.15 -8.33 -12.11
C THR A 15 -6.71 -7.34 -13.16
N THR A 16 -6.20 -6.19 -12.73
CA THR A 16 -5.64 -5.17 -13.62
C THR A 16 -4.12 -5.21 -13.53
N LEU A 17 -3.47 -5.41 -14.67
CA LEU A 17 -2.03 -5.23 -14.83
C LEU A 17 -1.75 -3.80 -15.28
N PHE A 18 -0.70 -3.21 -14.75
CA PHE A 18 -0.31 -1.85 -15.11
C PHE A 18 1.21 -1.68 -15.05
N SER A 19 1.72 -0.73 -15.83
CA SER A 19 3.05 -0.16 -15.57
C SER A 19 2.89 1.04 -14.66
N TYR A 20 3.90 1.35 -13.85
CA TYR A 20 3.84 2.56 -13.04
C TYR A 20 5.15 3.32 -12.95
N GLU A 21 5.00 4.62 -12.75
CA GLU A 21 6.02 5.52 -12.23
C GLU A 21 5.44 6.16 -10.96
N SER A 22 6.27 6.31 -9.93
CA SER A 22 5.87 6.98 -8.71
C SER A 22 6.78 8.16 -8.39
N VAL A 23 6.22 9.11 -7.65
CA VAL A 23 6.96 10.26 -7.12
C VAL A 23 6.42 10.57 -5.74
N SER A 24 7.32 10.72 -4.78
CA SER A 24 6.98 11.19 -3.43
C SER A 24 7.34 12.66 -3.32
N SER A 25 6.37 13.50 -2.97
CA SER A 25 6.62 14.88 -2.54
C SER A 25 6.51 14.95 -1.02
N THR A 26 7.66 15.08 -0.35
CA THR A 26 7.72 15.22 1.11
C THR A 26 7.08 16.51 1.59
N GLU A 27 7.27 17.61 0.85
CA GLU A 27 6.69 18.92 1.18
C GLU A 27 5.15 18.89 1.14
N GLU A 28 4.57 18.36 0.05
CA GLU A 28 3.12 18.23 -0.08
C GLU A 28 2.54 17.07 0.74
N LYS A 29 3.40 16.18 1.24
CA LYS A 29 3.03 14.89 1.87
C LYS A 29 2.10 14.08 0.97
N VAL A 30 2.46 14.00 -0.31
CA VAL A 30 1.73 13.25 -1.34
C VAL A 30 2.67 12.28 -2.03
N TRP A 31 2.28 11.01 -2.07
CA TRP A 31 2.86 10.03 -2.98
C TRP A 31 1.94 9.87 -4.20
N LYS A 32 2.48 10.02 -5.40
CA LYS A 32 1.74 9.93 -6.66
C LYS A 32 2.24 8.73 -7.43
N MET A 33 1.34 8.01 -8.08
CA MET A 33 1.64 6.92 -8.98
C MET A 33 0.86 7.14 -10.28
N ALA A 34 1.58 7.28 -11.39
CA ALA A 34 0.99 7.20 -12.72
C ALA A 34 0.80 5.72 -13.05
N VAL A 35 -0.44 5.33 -13.32
CA VAL A 35 -0.86 3.95 -13.60
C VAL A 35 -1.17 3.87 -15.10
N ASP A 36 -0.32 3.19 -15.85
CA ASP A 36 -0.55 2.97 -17.28
C ASP A 36 -1.31 1.66 -17.49
N ILE A 37 -2.55 1.77 -17.98
CA ILE A 37 -3.47 0.65 -18.14
C ILE A 37 -3.66 0.39 -19.63
N PRO A 38 -3.41 -0.84 -20.10
CA PRO A 38 -3.63 -1.19 -21.50
C PRO A 38 -5.02 -0.76 -21.98
N LEU A 39 -5.08 -0.10 -23.14
CA LEU A 39 -6.30 0.39 -23.82
C LEU A 39 -7.05 1.55 -23.14
N HIS A 40 -6.84 1.81 -21.84
CA HIS A 40 -7.48 2.89 -21.10
C HIS A 40 -6.62 4.15 -20.98
N GLY A 41 -5.32 4.02 -21.23
CA GLY A 41 -4.34 5.09 -21.09
C GLY A 41 -3.83 5.24 -19.66
N SER A 42 -3.19 6.38 -19.40
CA SER A 42 -2.56 6.66 -18.11
C SER A 42 -3.53 7.36 -17.14
N GLU A 43 -3.61 6.86 -15.92
CA GLU A 43 -4.41 7.43 -14.84
C GLU A 43 -3.57 7.72 -13.60
N LEU A 44 -3.94 8.77 -12.87
CA LEU A 44 -3.25 9.14 -11.64
C LEU A 44 -3.91 8.48 -10.42
N LEU A 45 -3.09 7.80 -9.61
CA LEU A 45 -3.38 7.49 -8.22
C LEU A 45 -2.53 8.41 -7.34
N SER A 46 -3.13 9.04 -6.32
CA SER A 46 -2.39 9.83 -5.35
C SER A 46 -2.77 9.41 -3.94
N LEU A 47 -1.79 9.30 -3.06
CA LEU A 47 -1.96 9.04 -1.64
C LEU A 47 -1.47 10.27 -0.87
N TYR A 48 -2.40 11.00 -0.28
CA TYR A 48 -2.08 12.08 0.65
C TYR A 48 -1.93 11.50 2.07
N TRP A 49 -0.78 11.69 2.69
CA TRP A 49 -0.44 11.18 4.02
C TRP A 49 -0.21 12.29 5.06
N GLY A 50 -0.49 13.55 4.72
CA GLY A 50 -0.23 14.68 5.62
C GLY A 50 -1.01 14.67 6.95
N ASP A 51 -2.12 13.93 7.01
CA ASP A 51 -2.93 13.74 8.22
C ASP A 51 -2.89 12.29 8.74
N VAL A 52 -1.86 11.52 8.36
CA VAL A 52 -1.80 10.09 8.64
C VAL A 52 -1.78 9.76 10.12
N GLU A 53 -1.29 10.64 10.99
CA GLU A 53 -1.30 10.42 12.45
C GLU A 53 -2.70 10.62 13.06
N ARG A 54 -3.50 11.52 12.48
CA ARG A 54 -4.81 11.93 13.04
C ARG A 54 -5.97 11.20 12.38
N SER A 55 -6.11 11.32 11.07
CA SER A 55 -7.28 10.87 10.31
C SER A 55 -6.99 9.74 9.31
N GLY A 56 -5.72 9.36 9.17
CA GLY A 56 -5.27 8.38 8.18
C GLY A 56 -4.96 9.01 6.82
N ALA A 57 -4.50 8.18 5.89
CA ALA A 57 -4.14 8.60 4.56
C ALA A 57 -5.35 8.54 3.61
N LYS A 58 -5.30 9.33 2.53
CA LYS A 58 -6.43 9.50 1.59
C LYS A 58 -5.97 9.22 0.16
N LEU A 59 -6.62 8.26 -0.48
CA LEU A 59 -6.48 8.04 -1.92
C LEU A 59 -7.27 9.10 -2.70
N LYS A 60 -6.65 9.66 -3.73
CA LYS A 60 -7.19 10.67 -4.64
C LYS A 60 -6.82 10.31 -6.10
N GLY A 61 -7.42 11.02 -7.04
CA GLY A 61 -7.19 10.83 -8.48
C GLY A 61 -8.25 9.95 -9.15
N ASN A 62 -8.19 9.91 -10.49
CA ASN A 62 -9.18 9.22 -11.31
C ASN A 62 -9.18 7.70 -11.08
N PHE A 63 -7.98 7.11 -10.92
CA PHE A 63 -7.84 5.68 -10.64
C PHE A 63 -8.50 5.31 -9.31
N ALA A 64 -8.27 6.11 -8.26
CA ALA A 64 -8.91 5.91 -6.95
C ALA A 64 -10.44 5.99 -7.07
N ARG A 65 -10.97 7.00 -7.77
CA ARG A 65 -12.41 7.18 -7.96
C ARG A 65 -13.04 5.96 -8.64
N ARG A 66 -12.38 5.40 -9.66
CA ARG A 66 -12.87 4.19 -10.34
C ARG A 66 -12.89 3.00 -9.38
N ILE A 67 -11.80 2.76 -8.64
CA ILE A 67 -11.74 1.68 -7.65
C ILE A 67 -12.89 1.81 -6.64
N TYR A 68 -13.08 3.00 -6.04
CA TYR A 68 -14.17 3.22 -5.08
C TYR A 68 -15.56 2.96 -5.69
N THR A 69 -15.77 3.38 -6.94
CA THR A 69 -17.06 3.19 -7.63
C THR A 69 -17.32 1.71 -7.90
N SER A 70 -16.31 0.97 -8.40
CA SER A 70 -16.42 -0.46 -8.64
C SER A 70 -16.70 -1.25 -7.35
N LEU A 71 -16.09 -0.86 -6.23
CA LEU A 71 -16.28 -1.54 -4.96
C LEU A 71 -17.64 -1.28 -4.32
N ARG A 72 -18.16 -0.06 -4.42
CA ARG A 72 -19.46 0.31 -3.82
C ARG A 72 -20.64 -0.47 -4.39
N ASN A 73 -20.54 -0.89 -5.65
CA ASN A 73 -21.61 -1.59 -6.36
C ASN A 73 -21.56 -3.12 -6.18
N HIS A 74 -20.67 -3.64 -5.32
CA HIS A 74 -20.51 -5.08 -5.09
C HIS A 74 -21.19 -5.56 -3.80
N GLN A 75 -21.64 -6.82 -3.76
CA GLN A 75 -22.28 -7.42 -2.59
C GLN A 75 -21.40 -7.37 -1.33
N ASP A 76 -20.09 -7.60 -1.50
CA ASP A 76 -19.08 -7.55 -0.42
C ASP A 76 -18.46 -6.14 -0.27
N SER A 77 -19.17 -5.07 -0.62
CA SER A 77 -18.62 -3.70 -0.68
C SER A 77 -17.99 -3.24 0.63
N LYS A 78 -18.61 -3.54 1.77
CA LYS A 78 -18.13 -3.14 3.10
C LYS A 78 -16.72 -3.65 3.39
N ASP A 79 -16.47 -4.94 3.16
CA ASP A 79 -15.20 -5.57 3.44
C ASP A 79 -14.12 -5.07 2.48
N ASN A 80 -14.43 -4.98 1.19
CA ASN A 80 -13.48 -4.50 0.20
C ASN A 80 -13.11 -3.02 0.36
N LEU A 81 -14.08 -2.17 0.75
CA LEU A 81 -13.80 -0.78 1.09
C LEU A 81 -12.93 -0.67 2.35
N SER A 82 -13.14 -1.56 3.32
CA SER A 82 -12.28 -1.66 4.51
C SER A 82 -10.85 -2.07 4.13
N HIS A 83 -10.68 -3.04 3.23
CA HIS A 83 -9.36 -3.44 2.71
C HIS A 83 -8.67 -2.29 1.98
N LEU A 84 -9.37 -1.58 1.10
CA LEU A 84 -8.81 -0.43 0.39
C LEU A 84 -8.39 0.69 1.34
N LYS A 85 -9.20 0.98 2.37
CA LYS A 85 -8.86 1.98 3.40
C LYS A 85 -7.66 1.54 4.23
N SER A 86 -7.58 0.25 4.56
CA SER A 86 -6.45 -0.33 5.31
C SER A 86 -5.16 -0.30 4.49
N PHE A 87 -5.23 -0.58 3.19
CA PHE A 87 -4.14 -0.40 2.24
C PHE A 87 -3.66 1.06 2.21
N ALA A 88 -4.57 2.02 2.00
CA ALA A 88 -4.23 3.43 1.92
C ALA A 88 -3.54 3.91 3.19
N ASN A 89 -4.13 3.60 4.35
CA ASN A 89 -3.58 3.99 5.64
C ASN A 89 -2.23 3.34 5.89
N GLY A 90 -2.09 2.03 5.68
CA GLY A 90 -0.82 1.35 5.95
C GLY A 90 0.30 1.81 5.04
N LEU A 91 0.03 2.05 3.75
CA LEU A 91 1.03 2.62 2.86
C LEU A 91 1.43 4.03 3.31
N GLY A 92 0.45 4.86 3.72
CA GLY A 92 0.74 6.21 4.22
C GLY A 92 1.52 6.20 5.53
N GLU A 93 1.23 5.26 6.43
CA GLU A 93 1.94 5.08 7.70
C GLU A 93 3.39 4.61 7.45
N ILE A 94 3.61 3.71 6.48
CA ILE A 94 4.96 3.26 6.08
C ILE A 94 5.77 4.43 5.49
N ILE A 95 5.17 5.22 4.59
CA ILE A 95 5.83 6.41 4.02
C ILE A 95 6.21 7.39 5.13
N TYR A 96 5.26 7.69 6.03
CA TYR A 96 5.52 8.56 7.18
C TYR A 96 6.66 8.05 8.07
N LEU A 97 6.70 6.75 8.35
CA LEU A 97 7.78 6.16 9.14
C LEU A 97 9.12 6.25 8.43
N SER A 98 9.16 5.99 7.12
CA SER A 98 10.38 6.14 6.31
C SER A 98 10.94 7.56 6.40
N GLU A 99 10.08 8.58 6.24
CA GLU A 99 10.47 9.98 6.37
C GLU A 99 10.90 10.33 7.80
N SER A 100 10.12 9.92 8.80
CA SER A 100 10.40 10.24 10.20
C SER A 100 11.69 9.60 10.71
N LEU A 101 11.98 8.36 10.31
CA LEU A 101 13.23 7.68 10.67
C LEU A 101 14.44 8.35 10.03
N SER A 102 14.30 8.89 8.82
CA SER A 102 15.38 9.64 8.15
C SER A 102 15.70 10.98 8.83
N GLN A 103 14.71 11.62 9.46
CA GLN A 103 14.86 12.96 10.05
C GLN A 103 15.10 12.95 11.57
N VAL A 104 14.36 12.13 12.32
CA VAL A 104 14.27 12.18 13.79
C VAL A 104 14.95 10.95 14.45
N GLY A 105 15.40 9.98 13.66
CA GLY A 105 16.01 8.74 14.14
C GLY A 105 15.00 7.77 14.75
N SER A 106 15.49 6.77 15.50
CA SER A 106 14.73 5.56 15.86
C SER A 106 13.62 5.73 16.92
N LYS A 107 13.28 6.94 17.38
CA LYS A 107 12.33 7.10 18.51
C LYS A 107 10.89 6.66 18.19
N THR A 108 10.52 6.62 16.92
CA THR A 108 9.19 6.18 16.42
C THR A 108 9.03 4.67 16.37
N CYS A 109 10.12 3.91 16.48
CA CYS A 109 10.11 2.45 16.44
C CYS A 109 10.86 1.86 17.64
N SER A 110 10.21 0.96 18.38
CA SER A 110 10.81 0.23 19.49
C SER A 110 10.61 -1.26 19.29
N LYS A 111 11.72 -2.02 19.30
CA LYS A 111 11.72 -3.46 18.99
C LYS A 111 11.00 -3.70 17.66
N SER A 112 10.08 -4.66 17.61
CA SER A 112 9.28 -5.06 16.45
C SER A 112 8.02 -4.20 16.22
N LYS A 113 7.98 -2.97 16.75
CA LYS A 113 6.77 -2.14 16.77
C LYS A 113 7.09 -0.69 16.44
N CYS A 114 6.36 -0.11 15.51
CA CYS A 114 6.44 1.31 15.15
C CYS A 114 5.08 1.97 15.42
N ARG A 115 5.10 3.21 15.91
CA ARG A 115 3.87 3.95 16.23
C ARG A 115 3.70 5.16 15.32
N VAL A 116 2.48 5.33 14.80
CA VAL A 116 2.06 6.48 14.01
C VAL A 116 0.74 7.01 14.59
N GLY A 117 0.80 8.16 15.27
CA GLY A 117 -0.31 8.64 16.10
C GLY A 117 -0.69 7.62 17.19
N THR A 118 -1.95 7.17 17.19
CA THR A 118 -2.45 6.13 18.12
C THR A 118 -2.37 4.71 17.56
N ARG A 119 -1.87 4.54 16.33
CA ARG A 119 -1.84 3.25 15.63
C ARG A 119 -0.46 2.61 15.74
N ASP A 120 -0.47 1.30 15.84
CA ASP A 120 0.72 0.48 15.95
C ASP A 120 0.89 -0.38 14.70
N LEU A 121 2.09 -0.34 14.11
CA LEU A 121 2.54 -1.22 13.04
C LEU A 121 3.52 -2.23 13.63
N LEU A 122 3.29 -3.51 13.36
CA LEU A 122 4.19 -4.57 13.78
C LEU A 122 5.09 -4.92 12.61
N TRP A 123 6.38 -5.02 12.83
CA TRP A 123 7.32 -5.43 11.80
C TRP A 123 8.09 -6.68 12.20
N SER A 124 8.40 -7.54 11.23
CA SER A 124 9.26 -8.70 11.46
C SER A 124 9.99 -9.09 10.19
N ILE A 125 11.17 -9.69 10.34
CA ILE A 125 11.94 -10.24 9.22
C ILE A 125 11.95 -11.76 9.36
N ARG A 126 11.49 -12.49 8.34
CA ARG A 126 11.50 -13.95 8.30
C ARG A 126 11.68 -14.41 6.85
N ASN A 127 12.51 -15.42 6.60
CA ASN A 127 12.71 -16.02 5.27
C ASN A 127 13.01 -14.97 4.17
N GLU A 128 13.90 -14.00 4.42
CA GLU A 128 14.25 -12.90 3.47
C GLU A 128 13.10 -11.95 3.11
N HIS A 129 12.02 -11.96 3.89
CA HIS A 129 10.91 -11.04 3.76
C HIS A 129 10.87 -10.10 4.95
N LEU A 130 10.62 -8.82 4.70
CA LEU A 130 10.20 -7.86 5.73
C LEU A 130 8.68 -7.76 5.67
N PHE A 131 8.03 -8.14 6.77
CA PHE A 131 6.60 -7.99 6.95
C PHE A 131 6.33 -6.75 7.78
N ILE A 132 5.39 -5.93 7.33
CA ILE A 132 4.75 -4.88 8.13
C ILE A 132 3.26 -5.21 8.21
N ASP A 133 2.78 -5.49 9.42
CA ASP A 133 1.41 -5.85 9.70
C ASP A 133 0.70 -4.67 10.37
N ARG A 134 -0.45 -4.30 9.79
CA ARG A 134 -1.31 -3.22 10.28
C ARG A 134 -2.70 -3.75 10.59
N ALA A 135 -3.08 -3.73 11.87
CA ALA A 135 -4.47 -3.99 12.25
C ALA A 135 -5.36 -2.76 11.95
N ASN A 136 -6.56 -3.00 11.43
CA ASN A 136 -7.61 -1.98 11.41
C ASN A 136 -8.40 -1.95 12.73
N ASP A 137 -9.39 -1.05 12.83
CA ASP A 137 -10.20 -0.88 14.04
C ASP A 137 -11.01 -2.14 14.40
N GLN A 138 -11.19 -3.05 13.44
CA GLN A 138 -11.87 -4.35 13.60
C GLN A 138 -10.89 -5.49 13.92
N GLY A 139 -9.58 -5.22 14.03
CA GLY A 139 -8.55 -6.22 14.27
C GLY A 139 -8.12 -7.02 13.03
N ASN A 140 -8.68 -6.74 11.85
CA ASN A 140 -8.24 -7.38 10.60
C ASN A 140 -6.87 -6.84 10.22
N ILE A 141 -5.96 -7.75 9.87
CA ILE A 141 -4.57 -7.39 9.57
C ILE A 141 -4.42 -7.20 8.07
N MET A 142 -3.91 -6.03 7.67
CA MET A 142 -3.35 -5.80 6.34
C MET A 142 -1.84 -6.01 6.41
N ARG A 143 -1.33 -6.96 5.62
CA ARG A 143 0.09 -7.28 5.55
C ARG A 143 0.73 -6.60 4.35
N PHE A 144 1.87 -5.96 4.59
CA PHE A 144 2.79 -5.45 3.60
C PHE A 144 4.02 -6.35 3.62
N ASP A 145 4.14 -7.20 2.60
CA ASP A 145 5.21 -8.16 2.42
C ASP A 145 6.22 -7.62 1.42
N PHE A 146 7.34 -7.12 1.95
CA PHE A 146 8.52 -6.73 1.21
C PHE A 146 9.39 -7.96 1.01
N SER A 147 9.09 -8.68 -0.06
CA SER A 147 9.72 -9.95 -0.42
C SER A 147 10.97 -9.77 -1.27
N SER A 148 11.85 -10.78 -1.23
CA SER A 148 13.11 -10.79 -1.98
C SER A 148 13.97 -9.57 -1.66
N LEU A 149 14.24 -9.38 -0.37
CA LEU A 149 15.11 -8.31 0.11
C LEU A 149 16.54 -8.56 -0.37
N THR A 150 17.08 -7.60 -1.13
CA THR A 150 18.48 -7.57 -1.56
C THR A 150 19.19 -6.37 -0.94
N SER A 151 20.50 -6.23 -1.18
CA SER A 151 21.25 -5.03 -0.80
C SER A 151 20.68 -3.73 -1.41
N ASN A 152 19.98 -3.85 -2.56
CA ASN A 152 19.38 -2.72 -3.28
C ASN A 152 17.90 -2.51 -2.88
N GLY A 153 17.41 -3.22 -1.87
CA GLY A 153 16.03 -3.19 -1.41
C GLY A 153 15.18 -4.37 -1.89
N PRO A 154 13.86 -4.33 -1.66
CA PRO A 154 12.93 -5.39 -2.04
C PRO A 154 12.73 -5.43 -3.55
N LYS A 155 12.67 -6.62 -4.16
CA LYS A 155 12.26 -6.77 -5.56
C LYS A 155 10.73 -6.73 -5.74
N ARG A 156 9.96 -6.98 -4.66
CA ARG A 156 8.50 -6.98 -4.71
C ARG A 156 7.87 -6.58 -3.39
N LEU A 157 6.83 -5.75 -3.47
CA LEU A 157 5.90 -5.46 -2.37
C LEU A 157 4.55 -6.11 -2.67
N SER A 158 4.11 -7.04 -1.82
CA SER A 158 2.75 -7.62 -1.87
C SER A 158 1.93 -7.09 -0.70
N ILE A 159 0.70 -6.65 -0.96
CA ILE A 159 -0.18 -6.06 0.04
C ILE A 159 -1.52 -6.79 0.00
N TYR A 160 -1.90 -7.40 1.11
CA TYR A 160 -3.07 -8.26 1.19
C TYR A 160 -3.59 -8.39 2.63
N PRO A 161 -4.91 -8.60 2.82
CA PRO A 161 -5.46 -8.93 4.12
C PRO A 161 -4.99 -10.34 4.55
N LEU A 162 -4.57 -10.49 5.80
CA LEU A 162 -4.43 -11.80 6.44
C LEU A 162 -5.82 -12.22 6.93
N ASP A 163 -6.61 -12.80 6.03
CA ASP A 163 -7.86 -13.43 6.43
C ASP A 163 -7.59 -14.71 7.22
N ASN A 164 -8.22 -14.85 8.39
CA ASN A 164 -8.38 -16.14 9.08
C ASN A 164 -9.36 -17.09 8.36
N LYS A 165 -9.93 -16.68 7.20
CA LYS A 165 -10.89 -17.46 6.41
C LYS A 165 -10.40 -17.58 4.96
N GLN A 166 -9.80 -18.73 4.68
CA GLN A 166 -9.02 -19.14 3.50
C GLN A 166 -9.61 -18.99 2.08
N SER A 167 -10.70 -18.27 1.79
CA SER A 167 -11.36 -18.42 0.48
C SER A 167 -11.88 -17.20 -0.27
N LYS A 168 -11.55 -15.97 0.12
CA LYS A 168 -11.87 -14.79 -0.71
C LYS A 168 -10.65 -13.89 -0.89
N ASP A 169 -9.75 -14.26 -1.80
CA ASP A 169 -8.69 -13.41 -2.35
C ASP A 169 -9.27 -12.21 -3.14
N SER A 170 -10.08 -11.36 -2.50
CA SER A 170 -10.80 -10.26 -3.16
C SER A 170 -10.00 -8.97 -3.20
N PHE A 171 -8.87 -8.89 -2.49
CA PHE A 171 -8.00 -7.73 -2.51
C PHE A 171 -6.52 -8.14 -2.44
N LYS A 172 -5.75 -7.79 -3.47
CA LYS A 172 -4.30 -7.91 -3.47
C LYS A 172 -3.67 -6.83 -4.34
N VAL A 173 -2.64 -6.16 -3.84
CA VAL A 173 -1.79 -5.26 -4.62
C VAL A 173 -0.39 -5.85 -4.65
N GLU A 174 0.20 -5.93 -5.83
CA GLU A 174 1.60 -6.33 -6.00
C GLU A 174 2.31 -5.27 -6.83
N LEU A 175 3.42 -4.77 -6.29
CA LEU A 175 4.34 -3.86 -6.97
C LEU A 175 5.66 -4.60 -7.17
N PHE A 176 6.18 -4.57 -8.39
CA PHE A 176 7.42 -5.21 -8.76
C PHE A 176 8.43 -4.14 -9.17
N PHE A 177 9.51 -4.04 -8.38
CA PHE A 177 10.56 -3.04 -8.55
C PHE A 177 11.67 -3.58 -9.44
N ASN A 178 12.27 -2.73 -10.27
CA ASN A 178 13.48 -3.03 -11.05
C ASN A 178 13.39 -4.33 -11.89
N ARG A 179 12.30 -4.54 -12.63
CA ARG A 179 12.16 -5.65 -13.59
C ARG A 179 12.71 -5.32 -14.98
N CYS A 180 13.94 -4.82 -15.02
CA CYS A 180 14.78 -4.78 -16.22
C CYS A 180 16.07 -5.54 -15.90
N GLU A 181 15.97 -6.85 -15.68
CA GLU A 181 17.06 -7.80 -15.93
C GLU A 181 16.64 -8.65 -17.13
#